data_AF-A0A1V3XFX1-F1
#
_entry.id   AF-A0A1V3XFX1-F1
#
_cell.length_a   1.000
_cell.length_b   1.000
_cell.length_c   1.000
_cell.angle_alpha   90.00
_cell.angle_beta   90.00
_cell.angle_gamma   90.00
#
_symmetry.space_group_name_H-M   'P 1'
#
loop_
_entity.id
_entity.type
_entity.pdbx_description
1 polymer ?
#
loop_
_entity_poly.entity_id
_entity_poly.type
_entity_poly.pdbx_seq_one_letter_code
_entity_poly.pdbx_strand_id
1 'polypeptide(L)' 'MITNEHAQVLDEHDRVIEGLYATGNTTASVMGRTYPGAGASIASSMVFGYVAARHAAR' A
#
# COMPACT_ATOMS: atom_id res chain seq x y z
N MET A 1 -3.77 5.74 4.68
CA MET A 1 -2.75 5.18 5.60
C MET A 1 -1.38 5.24 4.95
N ILE A 2 -0.32 5.57 5.69
CA ILE A 2 1.05 5.49 5.18
C ILE A 2 1.51 4.03 5.23
N THR A 3 2.17 3.57 4.17
CA THR A 3 2.67 2.21 4.04
C THR A 3 4.07 2.18 3.48
N ASN A 4 4.88 1.19 3.86
CA ASN A 4 6.20 0.93 3.26
C ASN A 4 6.09 0.16 1.92
N GLU A 5 7.22 -0.20 1.33
CA GLU A 5 7.33 -0.97 0.08
C GLU A 5 6.77 -2.40 0.17
N HIS A 6 6.52 -2.90 1.38
CA HIS A 6 5.88 -4.19 1.64
C HIS A 6 4.38 -4.07 1.93
N ALA A 7 3.81 -2.87 1.75
CA ALA A 7 2.43 -2.53 2.07
C ALA A 7 2.06 -2.70 3.55
N GLN A 8 3.05 -2.75 4.45
CA GLN A 8 2.83 -2.71 5.89
C GLN A 8 2.49 -1.29 6.32
N VAL A 9 1.55 -1.16 7.26
CA VAL A 9 1.11 0.13 7.79
C VAL A 9 2.18 0.70 8.72
N LEU A 10 2.41 2.01 8.59
CA LEU A 10 3.27 2.77 9.50
C LEU A 10 2.43 3.55 10.53
N ASP A 11 2.93 3.60 11.77
CA ASP A 11 2.42 4.48 12.81
C ASP A 11 2.90 5.94 12.60
N GLU A 12 2.55 6.83 13.54
CA GLU A 12 2.91 8.25 13.50
C GLU A 12 4.41 8.55 13.70
N HIS A 13 5.21 7.53 14.03
CA HIS A 13 6.66 7.61 14.20
C HIS A 13 7.41 6.81 13.12
N ASP A 14 6.76 6.53 12.00
CA ASP A 14 7.27 5.74 10.87
C ASP A 14 7.66 4.29 11.25
N ARG A 15 7.09 3.74 12.33
CA ARG A 15 7.32 2.34 12.73
C ARG A 15 6.26 1.43 12.14
N VAL A 16 6.67 0.23 11.76
CA VAL A 16 5.76 -0.81 11.27
C VAL A 16 4.80 -1.23 12.38
N ILE A 17 3.51 -1.25 12.06
CA ILE A 17 2.49 -1.92 12.87
C ILE A 17 2.45 -3.39 12.45
N GLU A 18 3.01 -4.25 13.29
CA GLU A 18 3.15 -5.68 13.01
C GLU A 18 1.81 -6.36 12.66
N GLY A 19 1.82 -7.15 11.59
CA GLY A 19 0.65 -7.87 11.08
C GLY A 19 -0.38 -7.01 10.34
N LEU A 20 -0.23 -5.68 10.28
CA LEU A 20 -1.18 -4.79 9.63
C LEU A 20 -0.69 -4.34 8.24
N TYR A 21 -1.50 -4.65 7.22
CA TYR A 21 -1.24 -4.29 5.83
C TYR A 21 -2.42 -3.48 5.27
N ALA A 22 -2.13 -2.57 4.34
CA ALA A 22 -3.16 -1.80 3.65
C ALA A 22 -2.80 -1.64 2.17
N THR A 23 -3.81 -1.64 1.31
CA THR A 23 -3.63 -1.46 -0.14
C THR A 23 -4.77 -0.65 -0.74
N GLY A 24 -4.58 -0.17 -1.96
CA GLY A 24 -5.61 0.53 -2.73
C GLY A 24 -6.05 1.85 -2.10
N ASN A 25 -7.34 2.16 -2.17
CA ASN A 25 -7.85 3.47 -1.75
C ASN A 25 -7.73 3.73 -0.23
N THR A 26 -7.43 2.72 0.57
CA THR A 26 -7.17 2.86 2.02
C THR A 26 -5.76 3.41 2.29
N THR A 27 -4.83 3.29 1.34
CA THR A 27 -3.47 3.82 1.48
C THR A 27 -3.36 5.23 0.93
N ALA A 28 -2.31 5.94 1.34
CA ALA A 28 -1.89 7.13 0.61
C ALA A 28 -1.54 6.70 -0.83
N SER A 29 -2.09 7.43 -1.80
CA SER A 29 -1.89 7.10 -3.21
C SER A 29 -0.41 7.30 -3.59
N VAL A 30 0.21 6.26 -4.15
CA VAL A 30 1.55 6.36 -4.73
C VAL A 30 1.61 7.29 -5.95
N MET A 31 0.45 7.62 -6.52
CA MET A 31 0.32 8.56 -7.64
C MET A 31 0.26 10.02 -7.18
N GLY A 32 0.34 10.26 -5.87
CA GLY A 32 0.26 11.60 -5.29
C GLY A 32 -1.03 12.32 -5.65
N ARG A 33 -0.91 13.53 -6.19
CA ARG A 33 -2.04 14.43 -6.50
C ARG A 33 -2.60 14.25 -7.91
N THR A 34 -2.06 13.32 -8.69
CA THR A 34 -2.36 13.18 -10.12
C THR A 34 -2.94 11.80 -10.42
N TYR A 35 -3.79 11.73 -11.43
CA TYR A 35 -4.28 10.48 -11.99
C TYR A 35 -3.55 10.21 -13.31
N PRO A 36 -2.53 9.33 -13.34
CA PRO A 36 -1.65 9.19 -14.51
C PRO A 36 -2.33 8.54 -15.71
N GLY A 37 -3.45 7.85 -15.51
CA GLY A 37 -4.19 7.22 -16.58
C GLY A 37 -5.26 6.26 -16.07
N ALA A 38 -6.17 5.88 -16.97
CA ALA A 38 -7.23 4.94 -16.68
C ALA A 38 -6.67 3.64 -16.07
N GLY A 39 -7.26 3.22 -14.94
CA GLY A 39 -6.88 2.00 -14.23
C GLY A 39 -5.79 2.18 -13.17
N ALA A 40 -5.19 3.37 -13.00
CA ALA A 40 -4.10 3.58 -12.04
C ALA A 40 -4.43 3.13 -10.60
N SER A 41 -5.64 3.42 -10.11
CA SER A 41 -6.08 3.01 -8.77
C SER A 41 -6.26 1.49 -8.65
N ILE A 42 -6.79 0.84 -9.69
CA ILE A 42 -6.99 -0.62 -9.69
C ILE A 42 -5.64 -1.32 -9.75
N ALA A 43 -4.75 -0.86 -10.64
CA ALA A 43 -3.41 -1.41 -10.82
C ALA A 43 -2.60 -1.33 -9.53
N SER A 44 -2.55 -0.16 -8.88
CA SER A 44 -1.87 0.00 -7.60
C SER A 44 -2.45 -0.89 -6.50
N SER A 45 -3.79 -1.00 -6.42
CA SER A 45 -4.45 -1.90 -5.47
C SER A 45 -4.03 -3.37 -5.65
N MET A 46 -4.04 -3.88 -6.88
CA MET A 46 -3.69 -5.28 -7.16
C MET A 46 -2.21 -5.56 -6.94
N VAL A 47 -1.33 -4.66 -7.37
CA VAL A 47 0.13 -4.82 -7.21
C VAL A 47 0.52 -4.85 -5.73
N PHE A 48 0.06 -3.86 -4.95
CA PHE A 48 0.37 -3.84 -3.51
C PHE A 48 -0.37 -4.94 -2.74
N GLY A 49 -1.55 -5.38 -3.19
CA GLY A 49 -2.23 -6.59 -2.71
C GLY A 49 -1.36 -7.84 -2.81
N TYR A 50 -0.78 -8.05 -3.98
CA TYR A 50 0.15 -9.17 -4.20
C TYR A 50 1.41 -9.05 -3.34
N VAL A 51 2.01 -7.86 -3.26
CA VAL A 51 3.21 -7.62 -2.44
C VAL A 51 2.92 -7.88 -0.96
N ALA A 52 1.80 -7.35 -0.43
CA ALA A 52 1.38 -7.57 0.96
C ALA A 52 1.23 -9.07 1.26
N ALA A 53 0.49 -9.79 0.42
CA ALA A 53 0.27 -11.23 0.62
C ALA A 53 1.58 -12.03 0.57
N ARG A 54 2.48 -11.69 -0.34
CA ARG A 54 3.79 -12.36 -0.46
C ARG A 54 4.71 -12.07 0.72
N HIS A 55 4.63 -10.87 1.28
CA HIS A 55 5.38 -10.51 2.49
C HIS A 55 4.79 -11.21 3.72
N ALA A 56 3.46 -11.17 3.88
CA ALA A 56 2.77 -11.77 5.03
C ALA A 56 2.87 -13.30 5.10
N ALA A 57 3.11 -13.97 3.98
CA ALA A 57 3.25 -15.43 3.90
C ALA A 57 4.70 -15.94 4.06
N ARG A 58 5.68 -15.05 4.25
CA ARG A 58 7.07 -15.42 4.55
C ARG A 58 7.26 -15.52 6.06
#